data_AF-W4P4C2-F1
#
_entry.id   AF-W4P4C2-F1
#
_cell.length_a   1.000
_cell.length_b   1.000
_cell.length_c   1.000
_cell.angle_alpha   90.00
_cell.angle_beta   90.00
_cell.angle_gamma   90.00
#
_symmetry.space_group_name_H-M   'P 1'
#
loop_
_entity.id
_entity.type
_entity.pdbx_description
1 polymer ?
#
loop_
_entity_poly.entity_id
_entity_poly.type
_entity_poly.pdbx_seq_one_letter_code
_entity_poly.pdbx_strand_id
1 'polypeptide(L)'
;MKIYVSGKISGLPIEEAKQRFADAQALLDGIGFEAVNPMKKSLPANATWEQHMVKDIELLFKCDAIYMMDNWIDSKGALIEYDIAKRLGLDIWFESNVRRDNDIVTRVQNAIHEVTGMQFNEYTTKSRKRDGFFARMLFVYHCRRNKMKLTQIAKYVHRDHSSMLHLLNKYEDDFKYNPQFREMATRVNNILNTTSANET
;
A
#
# COMPACT_ATOMS: atom_id res chain seq x y z
N MET A 1 1.80 -6.41 -7.08
CA MET A 1 3.06 -6.44 -6.32
C MET A 1 2.85 -7.41 -5.17
N LYS A 2 3.73 -8.41 -5.04
CA LYS A 2 3.69 -9.42 -4.00
C LYS A 2 4.50 -8.96 -2.79
N ILE A 3 3.91 -9.03 -1.61
CA ILE A 3 4.53 -8.51 -0.38
C ILE A 3 4.59 -9.62 0.67
N TYR A 4 5.79 -9.99 1.10
CA TYR A 4 5.99 -10.95 2.18
C TYR A 4 5.73 -10.31 3.55
N VAL A 5 4.90 -10.92 4.39
CA VAL A 5 4.63 -10.43 5.76
C VAL A 5 5.65 -11.00 6.73
N SER A 6 6.39 -10.15 7.43
CA SER A 6 7.45 -10.50 8.36
C SER A 6 7.22 -9.90 9.74
N GLY A 7 7.30 -10.72 10.78
CA GLY A 7 7.02 -10.32 12.16
C GLY A 7 7.42 -11.37 13.19
N LYS A 8 7.11 -11.11 14.46
CA LYS A 8 7.40 -12.05 15.55
C LYS A 8 6.36 -13.16 15.63
N ILE A 9 6.83 -14.39 15.78
CA ILE A 9 6.01 -15.58 16.05
C ILE A 9 6.48 -16.23 17.36
N SER A 10 7.77 -16.58 17.45
CA SER A 10 8.34 -17.21 18.64
C SER A 10 8.20 -16.33 19.89
N GLY A 11 7.71 -16.93 20.97
CA GLY A 11 7.46 -16.23 22.25
C GLY A 11 6.10 -15.52 22.34
N LEU A 12 5.25 -15.62 21.31
CA LEU A 12 3.85 -15.18 21.37
C LEU A 12 2.91 -16.39 21.47
N PRO A 13 1.71 -16.24 22.07
CA PRO A 13 0.62 -17.18 21.88
C PRO A 13 0.34 -17.40 20.39
N ILE A 14 0.18 -18.66 19.98
CA ILE A 14 0.05 -19.00 18.55
C ILE A 14 -1.15 -18.33 17.88
N GLU A 15 -2.26 -18.19 18.60
CA GLU A 15 -3.47 -17.52 18.10
C GLU A 15 -3.28 -16.01 17.95
N GLU A 16 -2.51 -15.39 18.85
CA GLU A 16 -2.12 -13.98 18.70
C GLU A 16 -1.28 -13.78 17.44
N ALA A 17 -0.26 -14.62 17.23
CA ALA A 17 0.56 -14.55 16.03
C ALA A 17 -0.28 -14.75 14.76
N LYS A 18 -1.15 -15.76 14.71
CA LYS A 18 -2.04 -15.99 13.57
C LYS A 18 -2.91 -14.77 13.27
N GLN A 19 -3.54 -14.19 14.29
CA GLN A 19 -4.42 -13.05 14.11
C GLN A 19 -3.65 -11.85 13.54
N ARG A 20 -2.48 -11.52 14.12
CA ARG A 20 -1.68 -10.38 13.66
C ARG A 20 -1.23 -10.53 12.21
N PHE A 21 -0.82 -11.74 11.81
CA PHE A 21 -0.45 -12.01 10.41
C PHE A 21 -1.66 -11.98 9.48
N ALA A 22 -2.84 -12.41 9.94
CA ALA A 22 -4.08 -12.31 9.18
C ALA A 22 -4.50 -10.85 8.98
N ASP A 23 -4.38 -10.00 10.01
CA ASP A 23 -4.70 -8.58 9.93
C ASP A 23 -3.76 -7.83 8.98
N ALA A 24 -2.45 -8.12 9.06
CA ALA A 24 -1.47 -7.57 8.13
C ALA A 24 -1.76 -7.98 6.68
N GLN A 25 -2.13 -9.25 6.46
CA GLN A 25 -2.57 -9.72 5.15
C GLN A 25 -3.84 -8.98 4.69
N ALA A 26 -4.86 -8.87 5.53
CA ALA A 26 -6.12 -8.20 5.18
C ALA A 26 -5.92 -6.72 4.84
N LEU A 27 -5.03 -6.03 5.56
CA LEU A 27 -4.66 -4.64 5.27
C LEU A 27 -4.03 -4.52 3.87
N LEU A 28 -3.04 -5.36 3.56
CA LEU A 28 -2.33 -5.33 2.28
C LEU A 28 -3.23 -5.74 1.11
N ASP A 29 -4.04 -6.77 1.29
CA ASP A 29 -5.02 -7.24 0.29
C ASP A 29 -6.09 -6.15 0.05
N GLY A 30 -6.59 -5.51 1.12
CA GLY A 30 -7.60 -4.44 1.05
C GLY A 30 -7.14 -3.19 0.30
N ILE A 31 -5.83 -2.92 0.27
CA ILE A 31 -5.26 -1.78 -0.48
C ILE A 31 -4.72 -2.17 -1.86
N GLY A 32 -4.98 -3.41 -2.31
CA GLY A 32 -4.69 -3.87 -3.67
C GLY A 32 -3.32 -4.51 -3.89
N PHE A 33 -2.64 -4.97 -2.83
CA PHE A 33 -1.42 -5.78 -2.94
C PHE A 33 -1.72 -7.27 -2.74
N GLU A 34 -0.79 -8.13 -3.14
CA GLU A 34 -0.91 -9.58 -2.91
C GLU A 34 -0.03 -9.94 -1.70
N ALA A 35 -0.64 -10.17 -0.54
CA ALA A 35 0.12 -10.53 0.66
C ALA A 35 0.51 -12.02 0.69
N VAL A 36 1.79 -12.28 0.98
CA VAL A 36 2.32 -13.63 1.22
C VAL A 36 2.50 -13.79 2.73
N ASN A 37 1.61 -14.58 3.34
CA ASN A 37 1.60 -14.82 4.76
C ASN A 37 2.32 -16.14 5.11
N PRO A 38 3.50 -16.09 5.78
CA PRO A 38 4.27 -17.30 6.11
C PRO A 38 3.57 -18.21 7.12
N MET A 39 2.59 -17.72 7.88
CA MET A 39 1.80 -18.56 8.80
C MET A 39 0.91 -19.57 8.06
N LYS A 40 0.65 -19.36 6.76
CA LYS A 40 -0.14 -20.28 5.92
C LYS A 40 0.71 -21.35 5.23
N LYS A 41 2.02 -21.40 5.46
CA LYS A 41 2.90 -22.39 4.84
C LYS A 41 2.63 -23.79 5.41
N SER A 42 2.58 -24.78 4.53
CA SER A 42 2.43 -26.17 4.94
C SER A 42 3.81 -26.77 5.25
N LEU A 43 4.05 -27.04 6.53
CA LEU A 43 5.19 -27.78 7.03
C LEU A 43 4.72 -28.80 8.09
N PRO A 44 5.44 -29.91 8.29
CA PRO A 44 5.17 -30.83 9.39
C PRO A 44 5.16 -30.10 10.75
N ALA A 45 4.29 -30.52 11.66
CA ALA A 45 4.17 -29.89 12.99
C ALA A 45 5.45 -29.96 13.84
N ASN A 46 6.33 -30.91 13.54
CA ASN A 46 7.63 -31.12 14.19
C ASN A 46 8.80 -30.50 13.41
N ALA A 47 8.53 -29.65 12.40
CA ALA A 47 9.59 -29.01 11.63
C ALA A 47 10.46 -28.12 12.51
N THR A 48 11.77 -28.15 12.27
CA THR A 48 12.72 -27.35 13.04
C THR A 48 12.64 -25.88 12.65
N TRP A 49 13.14 -25.00 13.52
CA TRP A 49 13.22 -23.56 13.23
C TRP A 49 13.96 -23.28 11.91
N GLU A 50 15.03 -24.01 11.61
CA GLU A 50 15.79 -23.89 10.37
C GLU A 50 14.95 -24.28 9.15
N GLN A 51 14.16 -25.35 9.23
CA GLN A 51 13.26 -25.76 8.14
C GLN A 51 12.18 -24.71 7.88
N HIS A 52 11.63 -24.12 8.96
CA HIS A 52 10.72 -22.99 8.86
C HIS A 52 11.38 -21.80 8.15
N MET A 53 12.60 -21.42 8.56
CA MET A 53 13.35 -20.31 7.96
C MET A 53 13.70 -20.53 6.49
N VAL A 54 14.12 -21.74 6.10
CA VAL A 54 14.40 -22.05 4.68
C VAL A 54 13.14 -21.83 3.83
N LYS A 55 11.98 -22.26 4.34
CA LYS A 55 10.72 -22.07 3.61
C LYS A 55 10.30 -20.59 3.54
N ASP A 56 10.54 -19.84 4.61
CA ASP A 56 10.27 -18.39 4.65
C ASP A 56 11.11 -17.64 3.62
N ILE A 57 12.40 -17.96 3.53
CA ILE A 57 13.30 -17.37 2.53
C ILE A 57 12.86 -17.74 1.10
N GLU A 58 12.41 -18.98 0.86
CA GLU A 58 11.87 -19.39 -0.44
C GLU A 58 10.62 -18.58 -0.84
N LEU A 59 9.74 -18.26 0.12
CA LEU A 59 8.58 -17.40 -0.09
C LEU A 59 9.00 -15.95 -0.36
N LEU A 60 9.95 -15.43 0.43
CA LEU A 60 10.48 -14.08 0.29
C LEU A 60 11.11 -13.84 -1.10
N PHE A 61 11.84 -14.81 -1.65
CA PHE A 61 12.42 -14.71 -3.00
C PHE A 61 11.40 -14.57 -4.13
N LYS A 62 10.13 -14.90 -3.88
CA LYS A 62 9.03 -14.76 -4.86
C LYS A 62 8.29 -13.43 -4.72
N CYS A 63 8.74 -12.55 -3.82
CA CYS A 63 8.09 -11.29 -3.50
C CYS A 63 8.88 -10.09 -4.05
N ASP A 64 8.16 -9.00 -4.30
CA ASP A 64 8.73 -7.72 -4.74
C ASP A 64 9.11 -6.83 -3.54
N ALA A 65 8.47 -7.08 -2.40
CA ALA A 65 8.61 -6.29 -1.18
C ALA A 65 8.46 -7.16 0.08
N ILE A 66 8.90 -6.61 1.21
CA ILE A 66 8.69 -7.15 2.55
C ILE A 66 7.95 -6.13 3.42
N TYR A 67 6.94 -6.59 4.14
CA TYR A 67 6.19 -5.83 5.14
C TYR A 67 6.65 -6.24 6.53
N MET A 68 7.29 -5.31 7.23
CA MET A 68 7.80 -5.46 8.59
C MET A 68 6.73 -5.01 9.58
N MET A 69 6.15 -5.96 10.31
CA MET A 69 5.21 -5.72 11.40
C MET A 69 5.89 -5.00 12.57
N ASP A 70 5.17 -4.23 13.38
CA ASP A 70 5.78 -3.36 14.40
C ASP A 70 6.65 -4.10 15.45
N ASN A 71 6.45 -5.41 15.65
CA ASN A 71 7.23 -6.25 16.56
C ASN A 71 8.45 -6.93 15.91
N TRP A 72 8.81 -6.59 14.67
CA TRP A 72 9.83 -7.28 13.89
C TRP A 72 11.22 -7.26 14.53
N ILE A 73 11.58 -6.18 15.23
CA ILE A 73 12.91 -6.00 15.86
C ILE A 73 13.16 -7.08 16.92
N ASP A 74 12.11 -7.58 17.57
CA ASP A 74 12.19 -8.60 18.61
C ASP A 74 12.13 -10.04 18.06
N SER A 75 12.19 -10.20 16.73
CA SER A 75 12.08 -11.49 16.03
C SER A 75 13.37 -11.82 15.30
N LYS A 76 14.09 -12.85 15.78
CA LYS A 76 15.29 -13.37 15.10
C LYS A 76 15.01 -13.72 13.63
N GLY A 77 13.86 -14.32 13.33
CA GLY A 77 13.46 -14.64 11.96
C GLY A 77 13.26 -13.40 11.10
N ALA A 78 12.51 -12.42 11.61
CA ALA A 78 12.23 -11.19 10.86
C ALA A 78 13.48 -10.33 10.62
N LEU A 79 14.44 -10.31 11.57
CA LEU A 79 15.73 -9.66 11.38
C LEU A 79 16.52 -10.29 10.21
N ILE A 80 16.54 -11.62 10.12
CA ILE A 80 17.20 -12.35 9.02
C ILE A 80 16.51 -12.05 7.68
N GLU A 81 15.18 -12.09 7.65
CA GLU A 81 14.39 -11.79 6.45
C GLU A 81 14.60 -10.34 5.98
N TYR A 82 14.66 -9.38 6.91
CA TYR A 82 14.98 -7.98 6.63
C TYR A 82 16.36 -7.83 5.96
N ASP A 83 17.39 -8.48 6.52
CA ASP A 83 18.74 -8.41 5.98
C ASP A 83 18.83 -9.02 4.57
N ILE A 84 18.11 -10.13 4.33
CA ILE A 84 18.00 -10.74 3.01
C ILE A 84 17.29 -9.80 2.05
N ALA A 85 16.11 -9.30 2.41
CA ALA A 85 15.32 -8.39 1.58
C ALA A 85 16.12 -7.15 1.18
N LYS A 86 16.87 -6.57 2.12
CA LYS A 86 17.76 -5.42 1.89
C LYS A 86 18.86 -5.74 0.88
N ARG A 87 19.49 -6.91 0.97
CA ARG A 87 20.56 -7.35 0.04
C ARG A 87 20.03 -7.68 -1.35
N LEU A 88 18.80 -8.16 -1.45
CA LEU A 88 18.11 -8.40 -2.72
C LEU A 88 17.59 -7.12 -3.38
N GLY A 89 17.59 -5.99 -2.66
CA GLY A 89 17.00 -4.75 -3.14
C GLY A 89 15.47 -4.78 -3.19
N LEU A 90 14.83 -5.63 -2.38
CA LEU A 90 13.37 -5.61 -2.24
C LEU A 90 12.94 -4.32 -1.56
N ASP A 91 11.73 -3.89 -1.89
CA ASP A 91 11.11 -2.76 -1.19
C ASP A 91 10.78 -3.13 0.26
N ILE A 92 11.18 -2.28 1.22
CA ILE A 92 10.94 -2.53 2.64
C ILE A 92 9.85 -1.59 3.16
N TRP A 93 8.78 -2.17 3.66
CA TRP A 93 7.59 -1.48 4.13
C TRP A 93 7.46 -1.70 5.63
N PHE A 94 7.28 -0.63 6.40
CA PHE A 94 7.07 -0.74 7.85
C PHE A 94 5.59 -0.51 8.16
N GLU A 95 5.02 -1.33 9.04
CA GLU A 95 3.61 -1.28 9.44
C GLU A 95 3.14 0.12 9.79
N SER A 96 3.83 0.82 10.69
CA SER A 96 3.54 2.22 11.04
C SER A 96 3.40 3.17 9.83
N ASN A 97 4.28 3.05 8.82
CA ASN A 97 4.20 3.87 7.61
C ASN A 97 3.03 3.47 6.72
N VAL A 98 2.79 2.16 6.56
CA VAL A 98 1.70 1.65 5.73
C VAL A 98 0.35 2.01 6.31
N ARG A 99 0.16 1.91 7.63
CA ARG A 99 -1.08 2.32 8.30
C ARG A 99 -1.39 3.79 8.07
N ARG A 100 -0.40 4.68 8.31
CA ARG A 100 -0.55 6.12 8.04
C ARG A 100 -0.94 6.39 6.58
N ASP A 101 -0.23 5.75 5.65
CA ASP A 101 -0.45 5.97 4.22
C ASP A 101 -1.81 5.39 3.77
N ASN A 102 -2.27 4.28 4.38
CA ASN A 102 -3.58 3.68 4.11
C ASN A 102 -4.75 4.59 4.48
N ASP A 103 -4.68 5.27 5.62
CA ASP A 103 -5.75 6.19 6.04
C ASP A 103 -5.92 7.33 5.02
N ILE A 104 -4.79 7.87 4.54
CA ILE A 104 -4.76 8.88 3.47
C ILE A 104 -5.37 8.30 2.19
N VAL A 105 -4.91 7.13 1.75
CA VAL A 105 -5.37 6.47 0.52
C VAL A 105 -6.87 6.22 0.56
N THR A 106 -7.39 5.67 1.66
CA THR A 106 -8.81 5.35 1.84
C THR A 106 -9.67 6.62 1.78
N ARG A 107 -9.27 7.69 2.47
CA ARG A 107 -9.98 8.98 2.42
C ARG A 107 -10.04 9.55 1.01
N VAL A 108 -8.91 9.51 0.29
CA VAL A 108 -8.82 10.01 -1.08
C VAL A 108 -9.67 9.15 -2.04
N GLN A 109 -9.62 7.83 -1.91
CA GLN A 109 -10.45 6.91 -2.69
C GLN A 109 -11.94 7.18 -2.50
N ASN A 110 -12.38 7.33 -1.24
CA ASN A 110 -13.78 7.59 -0.91
C ASN A 110 -14.26 8.93 -1.48
N ALA A 111 -13.47 10.00 -1.36
CA ALA A 111 -13.82 11.30 -1.92
C ALA A 111 -13.91 11.27 -3.45
N ILE A 112 -13.00 10.54 -4.11
CA ILE A 112 -13.06 10.35 -5.58
C ILE A 112 -14.29 9.53 -5.96
N HIS A 113 -14.58 8.45 -5.22
CA HIS A 113 -15.75 7.62 -5.47
C HIS A 113 -17.05 8.42 -5.32
N GLU A 114 -17.19 9.23 -4.28
CA GLU A 114 -18.37 10.07 -4.06
C GLU A 114 -18.59 11.08 -5.18
N VAL A 115 -17.52 11.67 -5.73
CA VAL A 115 -17.62 12.67 -6.80
C VAL A 115 -17.81 12.05 -8.18
N THR A 116 -17.15 10.92 -8.46
CA THR A 116 -17.01 10.36 -9.82
C THR A 116 -17.78 9.05 -10.02
N GLY A 117 -18.20 8.37 -8.96
CA GLY A 117 -18.73 7.01 -8.97
C GLY A 117 -17.66 5.93 -9.21
N MET A 118 -16.42 6.31 -9.52
CA MET A 118 -15.37 5.35 -9.87
C MET A 118 -14.77 4.67 -8.64
N GLN A 119 -14.55 3.37 -8.74
CA GLN A 119 -13.79 2.58 -7.78
C GLN A 119 -12.30 2.65 -8.09
N PHE A 120 -11.46 2.40 -7.08
CA PHE A 120 -10.01 2.51 -7.19
C PHE A 120 -9.44 1.67 -8.33
N ASN A 121 -9.88 0.41 -8.44
CA ASN A 121 -9.46 -0.53 -9.48
C ASN A 121 -9.76 -0.05 -10.92
N GLU A 122 -10.69 0.87 -11.13
CA GLU A 122 -11.05 1.38 -12.45
C GLU A 122 -10.03 2.40 -12.98
N TYR A 123 -9.41 3.17 -12.08
CA TYR A 123 -8.43 4.21 -12.43
C TYR A 123 -6.98 3.86 -12.09
N THR A 124 -6.68 2.70 -11.49
CA THR A 124 -5.30 2.15 -11.47
C THR A 124 -4.89 1.50 -12.79
N THR A 125 -5.84 1.26 -13.71
CA THR A 125 -5.57 0.63 -15.01
C THR A 125 -4.68 1.49 -15.93
N LYS A 126 -4.18 0.88 -17.01
CA LYS A 126 -3.48 1.61 -18.09
C LYS A 126 -4.40 2.46 -18.96
N SER A 127 -5.72 2.38 -18.76
CA SER A 127 -6.71 3.12 -19.54
C SER A 127 -6.47 4.62 -19.51
N ARG A 128 -6.61 5.23 -20.69
CA ARG A 128 -6.53 6.69 -20.93
C ARG A 128 -7.91 7.30 -21.16
N LYS A 129 -9.00 6.57 -20.89
CA LYS A 129 -10.34 7.15 -20.87
C LYS A 129 -10.35 8.35 -19.91
N ARG A 130 -11.01 9.43 -20.33
CA ARG A 130 -10.96 10.73 -19.68
C ARG A 130 -11.25 10.65 -18.18
N ASP A 131 -12.35 9.99 -17.81
CA ASP A 131 -12.82 9.94 -16.42
C ASP A 131 -11.83 9.18 -15.53
N GLY A 132 -11.34 8.02 -15.98
CA GLY A 132 -10.31 7.27 -15.26
C GLY A 132 -8.96 8.00 -15.22
N PHE A 133 -8.65 8.83 -16.22
CA PHE A 133 -7.46 9.69 -16.18
C PHE A 133 -7.61 10.81 -15.14
N PHE A 134 -8.76 11.49 -15.09
CA PHE A 134 -9.05 12.51 -14.08
C PHE A 134 -9.06 11.94 -12.67
N ALA A 135 -9.73 10.81 -12.43
CA ALA A 135 -9.75 10.14 -11.14
C ALA A 135 -8.33 9.77 -10.66
N ARG A 136 -7.48 9.25 -11.56
CA ARG A 136 -6.07 8.96 -11.23
C ARG A 136 -5.28 10.24 -10.91
N MET A 137 -5.50 11.31 -11.66
CA MET A 137 -4.83 12.58 -11.45
C MET A 137 -5.19 13.20 -10.11
N LEU A 138 -6.48 13.15 -9.74
CA LEU A 138 -6.98 13.52 -8.42
C LEU A 138 -6.31 12.69 -7.32
N PHE A 139 -6.29 11.36 -7.48
CA PHE A 139 -5.67 10.46 -6.52
C PHE A 139 -4.20 10.82 -6.26
N VAL A 140 -3.41 10.95 -7.33
CA VAL A 140 -1.97 11.26 -7.24
C VAL A 140 -1.74 12.64 -6.60
N TYR A 141 -2.51 13.65 -7.00
CA TYR A 141 -2.40 15.00 -6.44
C TYR A 141 -2.69 15.01 -4.94
N HIS A 142 -3.79 14.40 -4.51
CA HIS A 142 -4.20 14.42 -3.11
C HIS A 142 -3.32 13.56 -2.20
N CYS A 143 -2.88 12.38 -2.66
CA CYS A 143 -1.88 11.60 -1.94
C CYS A 143 -0.58 12.39 -1.77
N ARG A 144 -0.13 13.10 -2.81
CA ARG A 144 1.09 13.93 -2.73
C ARG A 144 0.93 15.13 -1.82
N ARG A 145 -0.22 15.80 -1.83
CA ARG A 145 -0.56 16.91 -0.92
C ARG A 145 -0.50 16.47 0.55
N ASN A 146 -0.81 15.21 0.84
CA ASN A 146 -0.65 14.57 2.14
C ASN A 146 0.76 13.99 2.40
N LYS A 147 1.77 14.48 1.68
CA LYS A 147 3.20 14.16 1.86
C LYS A 147 3.60 12.71 1.56
N MET A 148 2.75 11.90 0.94
CA MET A 148 3.16 10.58 0.46
C MET A 148 4.28 10.71 -0.59
N LYS A 149 5.24 9.79 -0.57
CA LYS A 149 6.33 9.74 -1.55
C LYS A 149 5.80 9.32 -2.91
N LEU A 150 6.26 9.96 -3.99
CA LEU A 150 5.82 9.63 -5.36
C LEU A 150 6.09 8.18 -5.73
N THR A 151 7.22 7.63 -5.28
CA THR A 151 7.56 6.21 -5.47
C THR A 151 6.55 5.28 -4.83
N GLN A 152 5.94 5.68 -3.71
CA GLN A 152 4.91 4.89 -3.05
C GLN A 152 3.56 5.02 -3.76
N ILE A 153 3.16 6.26 -4.11
CA ILE A 153 1.94 6.52 -4.89
C ILE A 153 1.97 5.75 -6.22
N ALA A 154 3.11 5.72 -6.88
CA ALA A 154 3.32 5.01 -8.14
C ALA A 154 2.99 3.51 -8.03
N LYS A 155 3.30 2.87 -6.89
CA LYS A 155 2.98 1.45 -6.64
C LYS A 155 1.48 1.22 -6.52
N TYR A 156 0.76 2.12 -5.85
CA TYR A 156 -0.71 2.08 -5.72
C TYR A 156 -1.41 2.18 -7.08
N VAL A 157 -0.94 3.03 -7.98
CA VAL A 157 -1.55 3.22 -9.31
C VAL A 157 -0.88 2.39 -10.42
N HIS A 158 0.01 1.46 -10.06
CA HIS A 158 0.74 0.56 -10.96
C HIS A 158 1.43 1.27 -12.14
N ARG A 159 2.13 2.36 -11.84
CA ARG A 159 2.81 3.23 -12.84
C ARG A 159 4.24 3.51 -12.42
N ASP A 160 5.02 4.05 -13.34
CA ASP A 160 6.38 4.50 -13.05
C ASP A 160 6.39 5.87 -12.36
N HIS A 161 7.55 6.25 -11.79
CA HIS A 161 7.74 7.51 -11.09
C HIS A 161 7.53 8.74 -11.99
N SER A 162 7.98 8.71 -13.25
CA SER A 162 7.86 9.86 -14.17
C SER A 162 6.40 10.15 -14.53
N SER A 163 5.58 9.09 -14.63
CA SER A 163 4.13 9.23 -14.77
C SER A 163 3.50 10.04 -13.63
N MET A 164 4.02 9.96 -12.40
CA MET A 164 3.46 10.74 -11.28
C MET A 164 3.72 12.23 -11.44
N LEU A 165 4.94 12.60 -11.86
CA LEU A 165 5.28 14.00 -12.14
C LEU A 165 4.43 14.57 -13.28
N HIS A 166 4.23 13.78 -14.34
CA HIS A 166 3.35 14.16 -15.44
C HIS A 166 1.91 14.42 -14.97
N LEU A 167 1.35 13.53 -14.13
CA LEU A 167 0.00 13.70 -13.60
C LEU A 167 -0.13 14.94 -12.71
N LEU A 168 0.88 15.27 -11.90
CA LEU A 168 0.86 16.48 -11.07
C LEU A 168 0.89 17.75 -11.92
N ASN A 169 1.76 17.83 -12.93
CA ASN A 169 1.78 18.98 -13.84
C ASN A 169 0.45 19.11 -14.60
N LYS A 170 -0.09 17.98 -15.07
CA LYS A 170 -1.35 17.95 -15.79
C LYS A 170 -2.54 18.33 -14.91
N TYR A 171 -2.48 18.05 -13.60
CA TYR A 171 -3.49 18.51 -12.64
C TYR A 171 -3.59 20.03 -12.64
N GLU A 172 -2.45 20.73 -12.51
CA GLU A 172 -2.42 22.20 -12.47
C GLU A 172 -2.95 22.79 -13.78
N ASP A 173 -2.52 22.24 -14.92
CA ASP A 173 -2.98 22.67 -16.24
C ASP A 173 -4.49 22.48 -16.41
N ASP A 174 -5.02 21.29 -16.13
CA ASP A 174 -6.45 21.01 -16.30
C ASP A 174 -7.28 21.74 -15.24
N PHE A 175 -6.78 21.94 -14.03
CA PHE A 175 -7.47 22.77 -13.04
C PHE A 175 -7.60 24.21 -13.54
N LYS A 176 -6.57 24.73 -14.21
CA LYS A 176 -6.57 26.09 -14.76
C LYS A 176 -7.42 26.24 -16.02
N TYR A 177 -7.43 25.27 -16.93
CA TYR A 177 -8.02 25.47 -18.26
C TYR A 177 -9.21 24.57 -18.61
N ASN A 178 -9.50 23.54 -17.80
CA ASN A 178 -10.61 22.62 -18.04
C ASN A 178 -11.72 22.80 -16.98
N PRO A 179 -12.84 23.47 -17.32
CA PRO A 179 -13.93 23.73 -16.36
C PRO A 179 -14.51 22.46 -15.74
N GLN A 180 -14.68 21.40 -16.55
CA GLN A 180 -15.22 20.12 -16.09
C GLN A 180 -14.30 19.48 -15.04
N PHE A 181 -12.99 19.47 -15.30
CA PHE A 181 -12.03 18.93 -14.34
C PHE A 181 -11.94 19.80 -13.08
N ARG A 182 -11.94 21.14 -13.24
CA ARG A 182 -11.89 22.07 -12.12
C ARG A 182 -13.07 21.89 -11.16
N GLU A 183 -14.28 21.74 -11.68
CA GLU A 183 -15.47 21.47 -10.87
C GLU A 183 -15.31 20.16 -10.08
N MET A 184 -14.91 19.08 -10.76
CA MET A 184 -14.65 17.79 -10.13
C MET A 184 -13.58 17.88 -9.03
N ALA A 185 -12.45 18.50 -9.32
CA ALA A 185 -11.34 18.68 -8.38
C ALA A 185 -11.74 19.53 -7.17
N THR A 186 -12.58 20.55 -7.38
CA THR A 186 -13.10 21.40 -6.30
C THR A 186 -13.99 20.60 -5.35
N ARG A 187 -14.87 19.74 -5.89
CA ARG A 187 -15.73 18.87 -5.08
C ARG A 187 -14.92 17.89 -4.23
N VAL A 188 -13.90 17.25 -4.81
CA VAL A 188 -13.00 16.35 -4.06
C VAL A 188 -12.23 17.10 -2.97
N ASN A 189 -11.71 18.30 -3.27
CA ASN A 189 -11.05 19.16 -2.28
C ASN A 189 -11.97 19.49 -1.11
N ASN A 190 -13.24 19.82 -1.36
CA ASN A 190 -14.21 20.16 -0.32
C ASN A 190 -14.49 18.99 0.62
N ILE A 191 -14.71 17.78 0.08
CA ILE A 191 -14.91 16.57 0.89
C ILE A 191 -13.70 16.35 1.81
N LEU A 192 -12.49 16.36 1.24
CA LEU A 192 -11.26 16.07 1.98
C LEU A 192 -10.93 17.12 3.06
N ASN A 193 -11.25 18.40 2.82
CA ASN A 193 -11.04 19.46 3.81
C ASN A 193 -12.07 19.38 4.96
N THR A 194 -13.33 19.04 4.68
CA THR A 194 -14.37 18.89 5.72
C THR A 194 -14.05 17.72 6.66
N THR A 195 -13.57 16.59 6.13
CA THR A 195 -13.17 15.44 6.97
C THR A 195 -12.02 15.80 7.90
N SER A 196 -11.04 16.58 7.45
CA SER A 196 -9.91 17.00 8.30
C SER A 196 -10.31 17.93 9.45
N ALA A 197 -11.40 18.70 9.31
CA ALA A 197 -11.88 19.61 10.36
C ALA A 197 -12.64 18.90 11.47
N ASN A 198 -13.15 17.69 11.21
CA ASN A 198 -13.87 16.88 12.19
C ASN A 198 -12.97 15.92 12.99
N GLU A 199 -11.68 15.85 12.66
CA GLU A 199 -10.68 14.98 13.30
C GLU A 199 -9.72 15.75 14.24
N THR A 200 -9.87 17.07 14.35
CA THR A 200 -9.13 17.97 15.26
C THR A 200 -10.01 18.49 16.37
#